data_AF-A0AAT9R9K6-F1
#
_entry.id   AF-A0AAT9R9K6-F1
#
_cell.length_a   1.000
_cell.length_b   1.000
_cell.length_c   1.000
_cell.angle_alpha   90.00
_cell.angle_beta   90.00
_cell.angle_gamma   90.00
#
_symmetry.space_group_name_H-M   'P 1'
#
loop_
_entity.id
_entity.type
_entity.pdbx_description
1 polymer ?
#
loop_
_entity_poly.entity_id
_entity_poly.type
_entity_poly.pdbx_seq_one_letter_code
_entity_poly.pdbx_strand_id
1 'polypeptide(L)'
;MTGDPAADAVGAIKVTTGGTGKFYGLVTWRNDAGTPVPAAAVSLGDRTPVVSIDISSAPARQATVVYLTRGDSDPTAVVTLRRTAVYQVTEPAMVELHHSDAPYTP
;
A
#
# COMPACT_ATOMS: atom_id res chain seq x y z
N MET A 1 14.42 0.65 -1.50
CA MET A 1 13.68 1.81 -2.05
C MET A 1 14.68 2.93 -2.32
N THR A 2 14.27 4.07 -2.89
CA THR A 2 15.06 5.19 -3.51
C THR A 2 16.17 4.82 -4.51
N GLY A 3 16.80 3.66 -4.39
CA GLY A 3 17.88 3.16 -5.27
C GLY A 3 19.27 3.39 -4.68
N ASP A 4 19.36 3.95 -3.47
CA ASP A 4 20.59 4.09 -2.72
C ASP A 4 20.84 2.86 -1.81
N PRO A 5 22.00 2.73 -1.16
CA PRO A 5 22.27 1.61 -0.27
C PRO A 5 21.64 1.77 1.13
N ALA A 6 20.94 2.88 1.39
CA ALA A 6 20.33 3.12 2.69
C ALA A 6 19.04 2.32 2.85
N ALA A 7 18.79 1.85 4.06
CA ALA A 7 17.57 1.11 4.37
C ALA A 7 16.39 2.09 4.47
N ASP A 8 15.49 2.00 3.50
CA ASP A 8 14.23 2.73 3.45
C ASP A 8 13.07 1.95 4.10
N ALA A 9 11.98 2.65 4.39
CA ALA A 9 10.80 2.06 5.04
C ALA A 9 9.52 2.27 4.24
N VAL A 10 8.61 1.29 4.28
CA VAL A 10 7.21 1.42 3.85
C VAL A 10 6.31 1.02 5.01
N GLY A 11 5.19 1.70 5.15
CA GLY A 11 4.21 1.42 6.19
C GLY A 11 2.78 1.53 5.68
N ALA A 12 1.92 0.67 6.19
CA ALA A 12 0.49 0.84 6.06
C ALA A 12 0.00 1.86 7.09
N ILE A 13 -0.81 2.81 6.65
CA ILE A 13 -1.51 3.75 7.53
C ILE A 13 -3.01 3.43 7.54
N LYS A 14 -3.63 3.64 8.69
CA LYS A 14 -5.08 3.60 8.86
C LYS A 14 -5.54 4.91 9.49
N VAL A 15 -6.44 5.61 8.80
CA VAL A 15 -7.04 6.86 9.27
C VAL A 15 -8.50 6.61 9.61
N THR A 16 -8.89 7.03 10.81
CA THR A 16 -10.29 6.98 11.27
C THR A 16 -10.75 8.41 11.51
N THR A 17 -11.80 8.85 10.84
CA THR A 17 -12.23 10.27 10.78
C THR A 17 -13.48 10.55 11.63
N GLY A 18 -13.76 9.73 12.65
CA GLY A 18 -14.93 9.86 13.53
C GLY A 18 -16.24 9.29 12.97
N GLY A 19 -16.32 9.00 11.66
CA GLY A 19 -17.41 8.24 11.04
C GLY A 19 -17.16 6.72 11.02
N THR A 20 -17.99 5.98 10.27
CA THR A 20 -17.84 4.53 10.08
C THR A 20 -16.74 4.15 9.08
N GLY A 21 -16.19 5.13 8.37
CA GLY A 21 -15.11 4.92 7.39
C GLY A 21 -13.79 4.59 8.08
N LYS A 22 -13.05 3.66 7.48
CA LYS A 22 -11.69 3.28 7.87
C LYS A 22 -10.84 3.35 6.60
N PHE A 23 -10.09 4.42 6.45
CA PHE A 23 -9.29 4.66 5.25
C PHE A 23 -7.90 4.10 5.43
N TYR A 24 -7.42 3.36 4.44
CA TYR A 24 -6.09 2.78 4.43
C TYR A 24 -5.25 3.41 3.33
N GLY A 25 -3.94 3.43 3.55
CA GLY A 25 -2.96 3.91 2.59
C GLY A 25 -1.59 3.30 2.85
N LEU A 26 -0.68 3.58 1.94
CA LEU A 26 0.73 3.25 2.06
C LEU A 26 1.53 4.55 2.07
N VAL A 27 2.57 4.59 2.88
CA VAL A 27 3.55 5.69 2.92
C VAL A 27 4.94 5.10 2.90
N THR A 28 5.83 5.72 2.14
CA THR A 28 7.25 5.38 2.10
C THR A 28 8.08 6.50 2.71
N TRP A 29 9.17 6.13 3.36
CA TRP A 29 10.18 7.03 3.88
C TRP A 29 11.53 6.64 3.30
N ARG A 30 12.25 7.63 2.80
CA ARG A 30 13.66 7.49 2.49
C ARG A 30 14.51 7.74 3.72
N ASN A 31 15.63 7.06 3.81
CA ASN A 31 16.62 7.30 4.86
C ASN A 31 17.64 8.34 4.38
N ASP A 32 17.49 9.58 4.86
CA ASP A 32 18.43 10.67 4.62
C ASP A 32 19.38 10.81 5.81
N ALA A 33 20.55 10.17 5.72
CA ALA A 33 21.59 10.18 6.75
C ALA A 33 21.10 9.80 8.17
N GLY A 34 20.22 8.80 8.26
CA GLY A 34 19.57 8.36 9.50
C GLY A 34 18.24 9.03 9.80
N THR A 35 17.84 10.04 9.02
CA THR A 35 16.58 10.76 9.16
C THR A 35 15.52 10.19 8.22
N PRO A 36 14.37 9.70 8.70
CA PRO A 36 13.29 9.26 7.84
C PRO A 36 12.60 10.49 7.20
N VAL A 37 12.67 10.59 5.87
CA VAL A 37 12.02 11.67 5.10
C VAL A 37 10.87 11.06 4.29
N PRO A 38 9.63 11.56 4.40
CA PRO A 38 8.51 11.09 3.58
C PRO A 38 8.86 11.20 2.09
N ALA A 39 8.65 10.12 1.35
CA ALA A 39 9.06 10.01 -0.05
C ALA A 39 7.85 9.88 -0.98
N ALA A 40 6.94 8.95 -0.69
CA ALA A 40 5.74 8.75 -1.50
C ALA A 40 4.55 8.20 -0.70
N ALA A 41 3.34 8.36 -1.23
CA ALA A 41 2.14 7.77 -0.66
C ALA A 41 1.13 7.33 -1.72
N VAL A 42 0.23 6.43 -1.34
CA VAL A 42 -0.98 6.09 -2.10
C VAL A 42 -2.13 5.77 -1.16
N SER A 43 -3.34 6.18 -1.52
CA SER A 43 -4.58 5.79 -0.83
C SER A 43 -5.09 4.47 -1.38
N LEU A 44 -5.37 3.51 -0.50
CA LEU A 44 -6.05 2.26 -0.85
C LEU A 44 -7.58 2.37 -0.70
N GLY A 45 -8.05 3.37 0.05
CA GLY A 45 -9.48 3.67 0.18
C GLY A 45 -10.09 3.16 1.47
N ASP A 46 -11.42 3.12 1.50
CA ASP A 46 -12.21 2.71 2.67
C ASP A 46 -12.31 1.18 2.76
N ARG A 47 -12.19 0.64 3.98
CA ARG A 47 -12.29 -0.81 4.29
C ARG A 47 -11.31 -1.69 3.51
N THR A 48 -10.11 -1.18 3.24
CA THR A 48 -9.04 -1.94 2.56
C THR A 48 -7.87 -2.31 3.48
N PRO A 49 -8.05 -3.19 4.48
CA PRO A 49 -7.00 -3.51 5.44
C PRO A 49 -5.80 -4.16 4.74
N VAL A 50 -4.61 -3.61 5.01
CA VAL A 50 -3.33 -4.18 4.55
C VAL A 50 -2.99 -5.40 5.40
N VAL A 51 -2.69 -6.51 4.72
CA VAL A 51 -2.34 -7.80 5.33
C VAL A 51 -0.83 -7.98 5.40
N SER A 52 -0.12 -7.66 4.32
CA SER A 52 1.33 -7.74 4.28
C SER A 52 1.92 -6.76 3.27
N ILE A 53 3.16 -6.35 3.53
CA ILE A 53 3.97 -5.56 2.60
C ILE A 53 5.31 -6.27 2.46
N ASP A 54 5.72 -6.48 1.21
CA ASP A 54 7.04 -6.98 0.84
C ASP A 54 7.74 -5.92 -0.01
N ILE A 55 8.99 -5.61 0.32
CA ILE A 55 9.79 -4.63 -0.41
C ILE A 55 10.85 -5.40 -1.19
N SER A 56 10.75 -5.37 -2.51
CA SER A 56 11.77 -6.01 -3.33
C SER A 56 13.02 -5.14 -3.44
N SER A 57 14.19 -5.77 -3.36
CA SER A 57 15.47 -5.16 -3.76
C SER A 57 15.63 -5.10 -5.29
N ALA A 58 14.88 -5.92 -6.04
CA ALA A 58 14.87 -5.96 -7.51
C ALA A 58 13.50 -6.41 -8.07
N PRO A 59 12.83 -5.63 -8.94
CA PRO A 59 13.25 -4.34 -9.50
C PRO A 59 13.34 -3.25 -8.42
N ALA A 60 14.27 -2.32 -8.58
CA ALA A 60 14.41 -1.22 -7.64
C ALA A 60 13.10 -0.42 -7.55
N ARG A 61 12.81 0.07 -6.34
CA ARG A 61 11.68 0.96 -6.03
C ARG A 61 10.30 0.30 -6.25
N GLN A 62 10.17 -1.00 -5.99
CA GLN A 62 8.86 -1.68 -5.99
C GLN A 62 8.48 -2.20 -4.60
N ALA A 63 7.18 -2.20 -4.32
CA ALA A 63 6.58 -2.83 -3.15
C ALA A 63 5.42 -3.72 -3.57
N THR A 64 5.41 -4.96 -3.11
CA THR A 64 4.29 -5.88 -3.26
C THR A 64 3.44 -5.79 -2.01
N VAL A 65 2.14 -5.52 -2.18
CA VAL A 65 1.22 -5.26 -1.08
C VAL A 65 0.04 -6.17 -1.21
N VAL A 66 -0.26 -6.89 -0.13
CA VAL A 66 -1.47 -7.69 -0.02
C VAL A 66 -2.45 -6.92 0.85
N TYR A 67 -3.64 -6.66 0.34
CA TYR A 67 -4.72 -6.04 1.09
C TYR A 67 -6.07 -6.69 0.75
N LEU A 68 -7.00 -6.58 1.68
CA LEU A 68 -8.38 -7.01 1.42
C LEU A 68 -9.14 -5.85 0.80
N THR A 69 -10.08 -6.13 -0.11
CA THR A 69 -10.91 -5.11 -0.75
C THR A 69 -12.23 -5.73 -1.23
N ARG A 70 -13.08 -4.90 -1.83
CA ARG A 70 -14.30 -5.33 -2.54
C ARG A 70 -14.05 -5.45 -4.04
N GLY A 71 -14.88 -6.22 -4.73
CA GLY A 71 -14.98 -6.10 -6.18
C GLY A 71 -15.55 -4.74 -6.60
N ASP A 72 -15.20 -4.28 -7.80
CA ASP A 72 -15.60 -2.94 -8.26
C ASP A 72 -17.13 -2.74 -8.29
N SER A 73 -17.87 -3.82 -8.57
CA SER A 73 -19.33 -3.89 -8.59
C SER A 73 -19.98 -4.18 -7.22
N ASP A 74 -19.19 -4.52 -6.21
CA ASP A 74 -19.72 -4.96 -4.92
C ASP A 74 -20.17 -3.77 -4.04
N PRO A 75 -21.11 -3.96 -3.11
CA PRO A 75 -21.48 -2.92 -2.16
C PRO A 75 -20.28 -2.35 -1.37
N THR A 76 -20.34 -1.08 -0.98
CA THR A 76 -19.21 -0.38 -0.32
C THR A 76 -18.85 -0.92 1.07
N ALA A 77 -19.71 -1.73 1.68
CA ALA A 77 -19.54 -2.28 3.02
C ALA A 77 -18.98 -3.72 3.05
N VAL A 78 -18.83 -4.38 1.90
CA VAL A 78 -18.33 -5.76 1.85
C VAL A 78 -16.83 -5.80 1.55
N VAL A 79 -16.19 -6.90 1.95
CA VAL A 79 -14.78 -7.22 1.64
C VAL A 79 -14.78 -8.66 1.16
N THR A 80 -14.57 -8.83 -0.14
CA THR A 80 -14.81 -10.10 -0.86
C THR A 80 -13.55 -10.56 -1.60
N LEU A 81 -12.51 -9.73 -1.67
CA LEU A 81 -11.30 -9.99 -2.41
C LEU A 81 -10.07 -9.85 -1.51
N ARG A 82 -9.08 -10.71 -1.76
CA ARG A 82 -7.69 -10.51 -1.40
C ARG A 82 -6.94 -10.07 -2.65
N ARG A 83 -6.47 -8.83 -2.67
CA ARG A 83 -5.67 -8.26 -3.75
C ARG A 83 -4.19 -8.35 -3.43
N THR A 84 -3.40 -8.78 -4.39
CA THR A 84 -1.94 -8.69 -4.38
C THR A 84 -1.53 -7.69 -5.46
N ALA A 85 -1.12 -6.49 -5.05
CA ALA A 85 -0.78 -5.40 -5.96
C ALA A 85 0.72 -5.08 -5.90
N VAL A 86 1.31 -4.80 -7.06
CA VAL A 86 2.69 -4.31 -7.16
C VAL A 86 2.67 -2.83 -7.44
N TYR A 87 3.29 -2.04 -6.55
CA TYR A 87 3.42 -0.60 -6.67
C TYR A 87 4.85 -0.22 -7.05
N GLN A 88 4.99 0.66 -8.04
CA GLN A 88 6.21 1.40 -8.29
C GLN A 88 6.24 2.67 -7.44
N VAL A 89 7.34 2.91 -6.75
CA VAL A 89 7.56 4.13 -5.97
C VAL A 89 8.15 5.19 -6.89
N THR A 90 7.35 6.21 -7.17
CA THR A 90 7.67 7.36 -8.01
C THR A 90 7.34 8.63 -7.23
N GLU A 91 8.29 9.14 -6.45
CA GLU A 91 8.06 10.31 -5.59
C GLU A 91 7.33 11.44 -6.35
N PRO A 92 6.23 12.01 -5.80
CA PRO A 92 5.69 11.81 -4.44
C PRO A 92 4.60 10.71 -4.33
N ALA A 93 4.40 9.88 -5.35
CA ALA A 93 3.32 8.92 -5.44
C ALA A 93 3.80 7.46 -5.51
N MET A 94 2.91 6.53 -5.19
CA MET A 94 3.08 5.13 -5.56
C MET A 94 2.08 4.80 -6.67
N VAL A 95 2.56 4.26 -7.78
CA VAL A 95 1.75 3.90 -8.95
C VAL A 95 1.56 2.39 -8.98
N GLU A 96 0.31 1.93 -8.97
CA GLU A 96 0.01 0.51 -9.17
C GLU A 96 0.42 0.11 -10.59
N LEU A 97 1.29 -0.89 -10.70
CA LEU A 97 1.71 -1.45 -11.98
C LEU A 97 0.76 -2.53 -12.46
N HIS A 98 0.40 -3.44 -11.57
CA HIS A 98 -0.53 -4.53 -11.80
C HIS A 98 -0.98 -5.12 -10.46
N HIS A 99 -2.08 -5.89 -10.51
CA HIS A 99 -2.53 -6.68 -9.38
C HIS A 99 -3.10 -8.02 -9.82
N SER A 100 -3.28 -8.91 -8.86
CA SER A 100 -4.11 -10.11 -8.98
C SER A 100 -5.08 -10.17 -7.81
N ASP A 101 -6.26 -10.72 -8.07
CA ASP A 101 -7.33 -10.87 -7.08
C ASP A 101 -7.63 -12.35 -6.84
N ALA A 102 -7.85 -12.70 -5.58
CA ALA A 102 -8.38 -13.98 -5.15
C ALA A 102 -9.65 -13.77 -4.32
N PRO A 103 -10.64 -14.68 -4.38
CA PRO A 103 -11.78 -14.63 -3.49
C PRO A 103 -11.35 -14.63 -2.01
N TYR A 104 -12.04 -13.85 -1.19
CA TYR A 104 -11.89 -13.79 0.25
C TYR A 104 -13.26 -13.94 0.91
N THR A 105 -13.40 -14.99 1.70
CA THR A 105 -14.54 -15.19 2.59
C THR A 105 -14.05 -14.95 4.02
N PRO A 106 -14.59 -13.95 4.74
CA PRO A 106 -14.17 -13.60 6.10
C PRO A 106 -14.27 -14.74 7.13
#